data_AF-A0A6M4ITG8-F1
#
_entry.id   AF-A0A6M4ITG8-F1
#
_cell.length_a   1.000
_cell.length_b   1.000
_cell.length_c   1.000
_cell.angle_alpha   90.00
_cell.angle_beta   90.00
_cell.angle_gamma   90.00
#
_symmetry.space_group_name_H-M   'P 1'
#
loop_
_entity.id
_entity.type
_entity.pdbx_description
1 polymer ?
#
loop_
_entity_poly.entity_id
_entity_poly.type
_entity_poly.pdbx_seq_one_letter_code
_entity_poly.pdbx_strand_id
1 'polypeptide(L)'
;MTGLQAEFSFSPRILEHLGIAAYNSVQKCLAELVANAYDADASHVVIELPDVLDDSSTISIADDGVGMTAAALTKKFLHVGRNRRADGERTAKQRLVIGSKGIGKLAGFGIASRVRLTTRSDGLQSAITIDKSALDNVQSLVGHKIDVVQTPSELAPGTKIELIQLHAGLKMPSADSLRRHLYRSMPMGPGFSVTVNGVECTAEEVLGDRTDFAEQVPGVGQVTGFYVLASTRQKRPGLSVRVRGRIVQAPSLFSLDTRAHGFFTAEKIVGEIRAEFLDPEDPGQDRQDLIKTSRDGFLEDSETVRAFYDWAGTFVRKVIQGADEGETKKRTDTLMSSPEVKARLEKLPPHVRGTASTVVRGIIAKLKTASEEDAKSLIEWVLRYYESSVLKELMNAIAAADVHEAEKLAALVSEWGLTQLTSVASIVQTQINIITRLEELVSSDKAYEIDLHKLVEANLWLVKEGLELWSSDKPLRVVLDGKIDQLYADKSDLRPDLICRSRDEGHQATIIEFKRPKEKIRMEHVTQALGYEGLLKAHRPNLNFTTYVVGREYDSEVLAIREKQANAGLHLWSFGEILQRARARFERILDILGR
;
A
#
# COMPACT_ATOMS: atom_id res chain seq x y z
N MET A 1 -16.14 -65.41 27.24
CA MET A 1 -16.49 -64.01 26.93
C MET A 1 -17.15 -64.00 25.57
N THR A 2 -18.44 -63.68 25.48
CA THR A 2 -19.12 -63.44 24.21
C THR A 2 -18.81 -62.00 23.79
N GLY A 3 -17.90 -61.85 22.82
CA GLY A 3 -17.55 -60.53 22.29
C GLY A 3 -18.75 -59.96 21.53
N LEU A 4 -19.32 -58.87 22.04
CA LEU A 4 -20.37 -58.14 21.33
C LEU A 4 -19.70 -57.42 20.15
N GLN A 5 -20.09 -57.77 18.93
CA GLN A 5 -19.72 -56.99 17.74
C GLN A 5 -20.73 -55.85 17.57
N ALA A 6 -20.22 -54.65 17.33
CA ALA A 6 -21.00 -53.46 17.02
C ALA A 6 -20.50 -52.87 15.70
N GLU A 7 -21.41 -52.28 14.92
CA GLU A 7 -21.11 -51.64 13.64
C GLU A 7 -21.25 -50.11 13.75
N PHE A 8 -20.45 -49.38 12.99
CA PHE A 8 -20.64 -47.95 12.80
C PHE A 8 -21.91 -47.69 11.97
N SER A 9 -22.78 -46.82 12.47
CA SER A 9 -23.91 -46.28 11.70
C SER A 9 -23.69 -44.80 11.39
N PHE A 10 -24.02 -44.40 10.17
CA PHE A 10 -23.88 -43.01 9.73
C PHE A 10 -25.24 -42.31 9.80
N SER A 11 -25.32 -41.21 10.56
CA SER A 11 -26.49 -40.35 10.56
C SER A 11 -26.61 -39.63 9.21
N PRO A 12 -27.81 -39.52 8.62
CA PRO A 12 -28.00 -38.72 7.40
C PRO A 12 -27.68 -37.22 7.58
N ARG A 13 -27.63 -36.72 8.83
CA ARG A 13 -27.11 -35.39 9.18
C ARG A 13 -25.65 -35.17 8.78
N ILE A 14 -24.90 -36.24 8.48
CA ILE A 14 -23.54 -36.12 7.95
C ILE A 14 -23.52 -35.37 6.60
N LEU A 15 -24.60 -35.44 5.81
CA LEU A 15 -24.72 -34.67 4.57
C LEU A 15 -24.84 -33.17 4.85
N GLU A 16 -25.51 -32.77 5.94
CA GLU A 16 -25.58 -31.38 6.36
C GLU A 16 -24.20 -30.87 6.78
N HIS A 17 -23.46 -31.64 7.58
CA HIS A 17 -22.11 -31.26 8.00
C HIS A 17 -21.12 -31.22 6.84
N LEU A 18 -21.20 -32.16 5.89
CA LEU A 18 -20.30 -32.22 4.73
C LEU A 18 -20.68 -31.22 3.62
N GLY A 19 -21.94 -30.86 3.48
CA GLY A 19 -22.43 -29.90 2.48
C GLY A 19 -22.46 -28.46 2.98
N ILE A 20 -23.12 -28.20 4.11
CA ILE A 20 -23.41 -26.85 4.61
C ILE A 20 -22.20 -26.24 5.32
N ALA A 21 -21.50 -27.00 6.17
CA ALA A 21 -20.34 -26.47 6.89
C ALA A 21 -19.10 -26.32 6.00
N ALA A 22 -18.97 -27.15 4.95
CA ALA A 22 -17.83 -27.09 4.03
C ALA A 22 -17.98 -26.03 2.91
N TYR A 23 -19.22 -25.73 2.49
CA TYR A 23 -19.53 -24.86 1.34
C TYR A 23 -20.46 -23.71 1.71
N ASN A 24 -20.09 -22.95 2.75
CA ASN A 24 -20.83 -21.78 3.23
C ASN A 24 -20.75 -20.53 2.32
N SER A 25 -20.21 -20.66 1.11
CA SER A 25 -20.03 -19.58 0.14
C SER A 25 -20.50 -20.04 -1.23
N VAL A 26 -21.32 -19.20 -1.88
CA VAL A 26 -21.80 -19.42 -3.25
C VAL A 26 -20.63 -19.67 -4.20
N GLN A 27 -19.56 -18.88 -4.10
CA GLN A 27 -18.38 -19.05 -4.96
C GLN A 27 -17.75 -20.44 -4.83
N LYS A 28 -17.56 -20.94 -3.61
CA LYS A 28 -16.99 -22.27 -3.37
C LYS A 28 -17.91 -23.38 -3.88
N CYS A 29 -19.21 -23.26 -3.63
CA CYS A 29 -20.20 -24.21 -4.13
C CYS A 29 -20.16 -24.32 -5.66
N LEU A 30 -20.20 -23.17 -6.35
CA LEU A 30 -20.17 -23.14 -7.81
C LEU A 30 -18.84 -23.64 -8.37
N ALA A 31 -17.72 -23.33 -7.71
CA ALA A 31 -16.41 -23.87 -8.10
C ALA A 31 -16.37 -25.41 -8.06
N GLU A 32 -16.94 -26.06 -7.05
CA GLU A 32 -17.01 -27.53 -7.00
C GLU A 32 -17.88 -28.11 -8.13
N LEU A 33 -18.99 -27.47 -8.45
CA LEU A 33 -19.87 -27.91 -9.53
C LEU A 33 -19.19 -27.74 -10.91
N VAL A 34 -18.44 -26.66 -11.10
CA VAL A 34 -17.60 -26.45 -12.29
C VAL A 34 -16.45 -27.45 -12.37
N ALA A 35 -15.85 -27.83 -11.24
CA ALA A 35 -14.83 -28.88 -11.21
C ALA A 35 -15.39 -30.24 -11.65
N ASN A 36 -16.64 -30.56 -11.26
CA ASN A 36 -17.30 -31.78 -11.74
C ASN A 36 -17.55 -31.74 -13.25
N ALA A 37 -17.92 -30.57 -13.80
CA ALA A 37 -18.07 -30.39 -15.24
C ALA A 37 -16.72 -30.56 -15.98
N TYR A 38 -15.62 -30.02 -15.41
CA TYR A 38 -14.27 -30.23 -15.94
C TYR A 38 -13.88 -31.71 -15.99
N ASP A 39 -14.15 -32.44 -14.89
CA ASP A 39 -13.90 -33.89 -14.77
C ASP A 39 -14.83 -34.73 -15.69
N ALA A 40 -15.94 -34.15 -16.14
CA ALA A 40 -16.85 -34.71 -17.14
C ALA A 40 -16.45 -34.35 -18.59
N ASP A 41 -15.24 -33.84 -18.80
CA ASP A 41 -14.70 -33.48 -20.11
C ASP A 41 -15.49 -32.37 -20.85
N ALA A 42 -16.25 -31.54 -20.13
CA ALA A 42 -16.93 -30.37 -20.69
C ALA A 42 -15.92 -29.39 -21.31
N SER A 43 -16.24 -28.80 -22.44
CA SER A 43 -15.45 -27.71 -23.05
C SER A 43 -15.95 -26.34 -22.59
N HIS A 44 -17.24 -26.23 -22.27
CA HIS A 44 -17.89 -25.01 -21.84
C HIS A 44 -18.84 -25.25 -20.66
N VAL A 45 -18.82 -24.34 -19.69
CA VAL A 45 -19.79 -24.31 -18.58
C VAL A 45 -20.47 -22.96 -18.52
N VAL A 46 -21.79 -22.94 -18.44
CA VAL A 46 -22.62 -21.75 -18.32
C VAL A 46 -23.17 -21.68 -16.91
N ILE A 47 -23.01 -20.54 -16.24
CA ILE A 47 -23.60 -20.24 -14.94
C ILE A 47 -24.54 -19.05 -15.08
N GLU A 48 -25.76 -19.21 -14.58
CA GLU A 48 -26.75 -18.14 -14.52
C GLU A 48 -27.06 -17.84 -13.05
N LEU A 49 -26.77 -16.60 -12.65
CA LEU A 49 -27.14 -16.03 -11.36
C LEU A 49 -28.38 -15.15 -11.53
N PRO A 50 -29.33 -15.18 -10.58
CA PRO A 50 -30.47 -14.28 -10.59
C PRO A 50 -30.02 -12.84 -10.29
N ASP A 51 -30.62 -11.86 -10.98
CA ASP A 51 -30.33 -10.43 -10.77
C ASP A 51 -30.84 -9.94 -9.41
N VAL A 52 -31.99 -10.47 -8.97
CA VAL A 52 -32.63 -10.17 -7.69
C VAL A 52 -32.96 -11.48 -7.00
N LEU A 53 -32.71 -11.56 -5.69
CA LEU A 53 -33.11 -12.70 -4.88
C LEU A 53 -34.56 -12.57 -4.41
N ASP A 54 -35.36 -13.55 -4.77
CA ASP A 54 -36.72 -13.79 -4.32
C ASP A 54 -36.95 -15.30 -4.11
N ASP A 55 -38.13 -15.70 -3.65
CA ASP A 55 -38.46 -17.10 -3.35
C ASP A 55 -38.48 -18.00 -4.60
N SER A 56 -38.54 -17.42 -5.80
CA SER A 56 -38.50 -18.12 -7.09
C SER A 56 -37.10 -18.21 -7.70
N SER A 57 -36.13 -17.53 -7.08
CA SER A 57 -34.77 -17.42 -7.58
C SER A 57 -34.09 -18.78 -7.66
N THR A 58 -33.40 -18.98 -8.78
CA THR A 58 -32.70 -20.21 -9.12
C THR A 58 -31.30 -19.86 -9.60
N ILE A 59 -30.30 -20.62 -9.17
CA ILE A 59 -28.96 -20.59 -9.77
C ILE A 59 -28.82 -21.81 -10.67
N SER A 60 -28.44 -21.61 -11.93
CA SER A 60 -28.29 -22.69 -12.90
C SER A 60 -26.82 -22.86 -13.29
N ILE A 61 -26.36 -24.10 -13.40
CA ILE A 61 -25.05 -24.46 -13.97
C ILE A 61 -25.29 -25.52 -15.03
N ALA A 62 -24.81 -25.30 -16.25
CA ALA A 62 -24.93 -26.24 -17.35
C ALA A 62 -23.57 -26.47 -18.02
N ASP A 63 -23.24 -27.72 -18.29
CA ASP A 63 -22.03 -28.13 -19.00
C ASP A 63 -22.35 -28.94 -20.27
N ASP A 64 -21.44 -28.89 -21.24
CA ASP A 64 -21.45 -29.65 -22.49
C ASP A 64 -20.57 -30.92 -22.42
N GLY A 65 -20.38 -31.47 -21.21
CA GLY A 65 -19.57 -32.66 -20.99
C GLY A 65 -20.23 -33.94 -21.50
N VAL A 66 -19.64 -35.07 -21.13
CA VAL A 66 -20.13 -36.40 -21.57
C VAL A 66 -21.50 -36.77 -21.01
N GLY A 67 -22.00 -36.03 -20.01
CA GLY A 67 -23.23 -36.35 -19.30
C GLY A 67 -23.19 -37.71 -18.59
N MET A 68 -24.36 -38.23 -18.25
CA MET A 68 -24.48 -39.50 -17.53
C MET A 68 -25.69 -40.29 -18.01
N THR A 69 -25.51 -41.61 -18.14
CA THR A 69 -26.63 -42.55 -18.24
C THR A 69 -27.33 -42.70 -16.88
N ALA A 70 -28.56 -43.21 -16.84
CA ALA A 70 -29.24 -43.48 -15.56
C ALA A 70 -28.45 -44.43 -14.64
N ALA A 71 -27.73 -45.40 -15.21
CA ALA A 71 -26.84 -46.27 -14.46
C ALA A 71 -25.63 -45.50 -13.88
N ALA A 72 -25.04 -44.58 -14.64
CA ALA A 72 -23.95 -43.74 -14.15
C ALA A 72 -24.43 -42.75 -13.07
N LEU A 73 -25.62 -42.15 -13.25
CA LEU A 73 -26.24 -41.26 -12.28
C LEU A 73 -26.49 -41.98 -10.94
N THR A 74 -27.05 -43.18 -10.98
CA THR A 74 -27.37 -43.96 -9.78
C THR A 74 -26.14 -44.59 -9.10
N LYS A 75 -25.24 -45.21 -9.88
CA LYS A 75 -24.10 -45.98 -9.33
C LYS A 75 -22.84 -45.13 -9.10
N LYS A 76 -22.70 -43.99 -9.77
CA LYS A 76 -21.51 -43.12 -9.66
C LYS A 76 -21.85 -41.79 -8.98
N PHE A 77 -22.77 -41.02 -9.55
CA PHE A 77 -23.08 -39.69 -9.02
C PHE A 77 -23.72 -39.78 -7.63
N LEU A 78 -24.80 -40.53 -7.45
CA LEU A 78 -25.48 -40.64 -6.14
C LEU A 78 -24.67 -41.44 -5.09
N HIS A 79 -23.55 -42.06 -5.45
CA HIS A 79 -22.68 -42.77 -4.51
C HIS A 79 -21.76 -41.78 -3.75
N VAL A 80 -22.20 -41.30 -2.58
CA VAL A 80 -21.47 -40.36 -1.72
C VAL A 80 -20.15 -40.97 -1.22
N GLY A 81 -19.06 -40.18 -1.22
CA GLY A 81 -17.75 -40.63 -0.72
C GLY A 81 -16.92 -41.47 -1.71
N ARG A 82 -17.39 -41.68 -2.95
CA ARG A 82 -16.61 -42.33 -4.00
C ARG A 82 -15.30 -41.58 -4.26
N ASN A 83 -14.16 -42.26 -4.14
CA ASN A 83 -12.89 -41.73 -4.62
C ASN A 83 -12.82 -41.89 -6.14
N ARG A 84 -13.13 -40.81 -6.89
CA ARG A 84 -13.09 -40.82 -8.36
C ARG A 84 -11.70 -41.11 -8.93
N ARG A 85 -10.63 -40.77 -8.23
CA ARG A 85 -9.24 -41.01 -8.67
C ARG A 85 -8.84 -42.48 -8.60
N ALA A 86 -9.56 -43.29 -7.82
CA ALA A 86 -9.35 -44.74 -7.80
C ALA A 86 -9.75 -45.39 -9.15
N ASP A 87 -10.63 -44.74 -9.92
CA ASP A 87 -11.03 -45.18 -11.27
C ASP A 87 -10.04 -44.72 -12.36
N GLY A 88 -8.93 -44.07 -11.98
CA GLY A 88 -7.94 -43.47 -12.87
C GLY A 88 -7.75 -41.98 -12.62
N GLU A 89 -6.52 -41.50 -12.82
CA GLU A 89 -6.15 -40.10 -12.58
C GLU A 89 -6.50 -39.16 -13.75
N ARG A 90 -6.86 -39.73 -14.90
CA ARG A 90 -7.20 -38.98 -16.12
C ARG A 90 -8.60 -39.26 -16.64
N THR A 91 -9.18 -38.26 -17.29
CA THR A 91 -10.43 -38.34 -18.06
C THR A 91 -10.18 -38.86 -19.48
N ALA A 92 -11.25 -38.99 -20.28
CA ALA A 92 -11.12 -39.46 -21.66
C ALA A 92 -10.34 -38.44 -22.53
N LYS A 93 -10.51 -37.13 -22.28
CA LYS A 93 -9.69 -36.07 -22.90
C LYS A 93 -8.30 -35.89 -22.23
N GLN A 94 -7.82 -36.88 -21.48
CA GLN A 94 -6.52 -36.87 -20.79
C GLN A 94 -6.35 -35.76 -19.73
N ARG A 95 -7.45 -35.15 -19.28
CA ARG A 95 -7.40 -34.16 -18.19
C ARG A 95 -7.15 -34.85 -16.87
N LEU A 96 -6.36 -34.23 -16.01
CA LEU A 96 -6.22 -34.69 -14.64
C LEU A 96 -7.48 -34.42 -13.83
N VAL A 97 -7.93 -35.42 -13.08
CA VAL A 97 -9.15 -35.32 -12.28
C VAL A 97 -8.97 -34.38 -11.07
N ILE A 98 -9.79 -33.33 -10.98
CA ILE A 98 -9.81 -32.36 -9.89
C ILE A 98 -10.46 -32.96 -8.63
N GLY A 99 -11.57 -33.69 -8.80
CA GLY A 99 -12.34 -34.32 -7.75
C GLY A 99 -11.63 -35.51 -7.10
N SER A 100 -11.51 -35.52 -5.76
CA SER A 100 -10.87 -36.61 -5.00
C SER A 100 -11.74 -37.21 -3.91
N LYS A 101 -12.54 -36.38 -3.23
CA LYS A 101 -13.27 -36.78 -2.00
C LYS A 101 -14.69 -37.29 -2.24
N GLY A 102 -15.25 -37.10 -3.44
CA GLY A 102 -16.60 -37.57 -3.78
C GLY A 102 -17.76 -36.87 -3.05
N ILE A 103 -17.49 -35.74 -2.37
CA ILE A 103 -18.51 -34.94 -1.64
C ILE A 103 -18.95 -33.68 -2.39
N GLY A 104 -18.18 -33.18 -3.37
CA GLY A 104 -18.46 -31.91 -4.07
C GLY A 104 -19.79 -31.89 -4.82
N LYS A 105 -20.35 -33.06 -5.17
CA LYS A 105 -21.72 -33.20 -5.72
C LYS A 105 -22.84 -32.76 -4.76
N LEU A 106 -22.55 -32.69 -3.46
CA LEU A 106 -23.48 -32.23 -2.43
C LEU A 106 -23.36 -30.72 -2.18
N ALA A 107 -22.41 -30.04 -2.82
CA ALA A 107 -22.14 -28.62 -2.57
C ALA A 107 -23.37 -27.74 -2.79
N GLY A 108 -24.25 -28.11 -3.73
CA GLY A 108 -25.52 -27.42 -4.00
C GLY A 108 -26.41 -27.27 -2.77
N PHE A 109 -26.44 -28.26 -1.88
CA PHE A 109 -27.21 -28.21 -0.63
C PHE A 109 -26.62 -27.24 0.42
N GLY A 110 -25.42 -26.71 0.19
CA GLY A 110 -24.86 -25.64 1.02
C GLY A 110 -25.61 -24.32 0.86
N ILE A 111 -26.22 -24.10 -0.31
CA ILE A 111 -26.85 -22.81 -0.66
C ILE A 111 -28.31 -22.92 -1.11
N ALA A 112 -28.84 -24.13 -1.28
CA ALA A 112 -30.20 -24.38 -1.76
C ALA A 112 -30.86 -25.56 -1.06
N SER A 113 -32.18 -25.46 -0.87
CA SER A 113 -33.00 -26.51 -0.24
C SER A 113 -33.45 -27.57 -1.22
N ARG A 114 -33.46 -27.27 -2.52
CA ARG A 114 -33.86 -28.19 -3.59
C ARG A 114 -32.82 -28.16 -4.71
N VAL A 115 -32.35 -29.34 -5.11
CA VAL A 115 -31.40 -29.49 -6.22
C VAL A 115 -32.06 -30.36 -7.30
N ARG A 116 -32.17 -29.81 -8.51
CA ARG A 116 -32.60 -30.56 -9.69
C ARG A 116 -31.41 -30.80 -10.60
N LEU A 117 -31.21 -32.04 -11.02
CA LEU A 117 -30.18 -32.42 -11.98
C LEU A 117 -30.83 -33.05 -13.20
N THR A 118 -30.46 -32.56 -14.36
CA THR A 118 -30.84 -33.10 -15.66
C THR A 118 -29.57 -33.41 -16.44
N THR A 119 -29.41 -34.63 -16.92
CA THR A 119 -28.19 -35.08 -17.62
C THR A 119 -28.55 -35.89 -18.85
N ARG A 120 -27.74 -35.78 -19.91
CA ARG A 120 -28.00 -36.38 -21.21
C ARG A 120 -26.80 -37.19 -21.68
N SER A 121 -27.03 -38.45 -22.07
CA SER A 121 -26.05 -39.36 -22.66
C SER A 121 -26.79 -40.42 -23.48
N ASP A 122 -26.17 -40.91 -24.56
CA ASP A 122 -26.68 -42.01 -25.38
C ASP A 122 -28.13 -41.81 -25.89
N GLY A 123 -28.49 -40.58 -26.26
CA GLY A 123 -29.83 -40.23 -26.76
C GLY A 123 -30.94 -40.23 -25.70
N LEU A 124 -30.58 -40.34 -24.42
CA LEU A 124 -31.51 -40.31 -23.30
C LEU A 124 -31.21 -39.15 -22.36
N GLN A 125 -32.27 -38.51 -21.86
CA GLN A 125 -32.21 -37.58 -20.75
C GLN A 125 -32.66 -38.28 -19.47
N SER A 126 -31.88 -38.14 -18.41
CA SER A 126 -32.22 -38.57 -17.06
C SER A 126 -32.35 -37.33 -16.16
N ALA A 127 -33.42 -37.27 -15.37
CA ALA A 127 -33.64 -36.17 -14.42
C ALA A 127 -33.94 -36.70 -13.02
N ILE A 128 -33.36 -36.04 -12.02
CA ILE A 128 -33.63 -36.25 -10.60
C ILE A 128 -33.88 -34.91 -9.92
N THR A 129 -34.78 -34.89 -8.94
CA THR A 129 -34.95 -33.75 -8.03
C THR A 129 -34.79 -34.26 -6.61
N ILE A 130 -33.93 -33.60 -5.84
CA ILE A 130 -33.66 -33.94 -4.45
C ILE A 130 -34.03 -32.75 -3.60
N ASP A 131 -34.98 -32.97 -2.70
CA ASP A 131 -35.36 -32.04 -1.65
C ASP A 131 -34.55 -32.32 -0.39
N LYS A 132 -33.99 -31.27 0.22
CA LYS A 132 -33.25 -31.39 1.47
C LYS A 132 -34.13 -31.99 2.58
N SER A 133 -35.39 -31.56 2.68
CA SER A 133 -36.35 -32.07 3.66
C SER A 133 -36.63 -33.58 3.50
N ALA A 134 -36.49 -34.13 2.29
CA ALA A 134 -36.61 -35.56 2.06
C ALA A 134 -35.42 -36.35 2.66
N LEU A 135 -34.29 -35.69 2.93
CA LEU A 135 -33.11 -36.28 3.56
C LEU A 135 -33.15 -36.19 5.10
N ASP A 136 -33.91 -35.24 5.67
CA ASP A 136 -33.95 -34.97 7.12
C ASP A 136 -34.62 -36.09 7.93
N ASN A 137 -35.57 -36.82 7.33
CA ASN A 137 -36.36 -37.87 7.99
C ASN A 137 -35.84 -39.29 7.73
N VAL A 138 -34.71 -39.43 7.05
CA VAL A 138 -34.15 -40.74 6.74
C VAL A 138 -33.34 -41.23 7.94
N GLN A 139 -33.56 -42.46 8.40
CA GLN A 139 -32.73 -43.06 9.46
C GLN A 139 -31.39 -43.59 8.92
N SER A 140 -31.34 -43.94 7.63
CA SER A 140 -30.14 -44.39 6.92
C SER A 140 -30.22 -43.99 5.44
N LEU A 141 -29.17 -43.38 4.91
CA LEU A 141 -29.07 -43.09 3.46
C LEU A 141 -29.08 -44.36 2.61
N VAL A 142 -28.76 -45.52 3.22
CA VAL A 142 -28.78 -46.82 2.57
C VAL A 142 -30.22 -47.25 2.33
N GLY A 143 -30.63 -47.29 1.06
CA GLY A 143 -31.94 -47.78 0.63
C GLY A 143 -32.98 -46.69 0.33
N HIS A 144 -32.66 -45.41 0.52
CA HIS A 144 -33.54 -44.31 0.09
C HIS A 144 -33.66 -44.29 -1.44
N LYS A 145 -34.87 -44.39 -1.96
CA LYS A 145 -35.13 -44.38 -3.41
C LYS A 145 -35.28 -42.94 -3.89
N ILE A 146 -34.54 -42.60 -4.94
CA ILE A 146 -34.69 -41.34 -5.67
C ILE A 146 -35.29 -41.71 -7.02
N ASP A 147 -36.41 -41.07 -7.36
CA ASP A 147 -37.04 -41.28 -8.66
C ASP A 147 -36.18 -40.68 -9.76
N VAL A 148 -35.79 -41.53 -10.72
CA VAL A 148 -35.07 -41.11 -11.93
C VAL A 148 -36.06 -41.13 -13.08
N VAL A 149 -36.38 -39.96 -13.61
CA VAL A 149 -37.23 -39.83 -14.79
C VAL A 149 -36.35 -39.91 -16.03
N GLN A 150 -36.61 -40.87 -16.92
CA GLN A 150 -35.92 -40.98 -18.20
C GLN A 150 -36.84 -40.67 -19.38
N THR A 151 -36.34 -39.89 -20.33
CA THR A 151 -37.03 -39.57 -21.58
C THR A 151 -36.05 -39.60 -22.76
N PRO A 152 -36.49 -39.94 -23.98
CA PRO A 152 -35.67 -39.73 -25.18
C PRO A 152 -35.25 -38.26 -25.31
N SER A 153 -34.06 -38.02 -25.86
CA SER A 153 -33.55 -36.66 -26.10
C SER A 153 -32.65 -36.61 -27.33
N GLU A 154 -32.91 -35.63 -28.19
CA GLU A 154 -32.08 -35.33 -29.37
C GLU A 154 -31.03 -34.25 -29.09
N LEU A 155 -31.03 -33.69 -27.88
CA LEU A 155 -30.07 -32.66 -27.48
C LEU A 155 -28.69 -33.28 -27.24
N ALA A 156 -27.65 -32.46 -27.44
CA ALA A 156 -26.27 -32.87 -27.19
C ALA A 156 -26.04 -33.33 -25.73
N PRO A 157 -25.06 -34.21 -25.49
CA PRO A 157 -24.67 -34.62 -24.15
C PRO A 157 -24.33 -33.45 -23.24
N GLY A 158 -24.46 -33.66 -21.93
CA GLY A 158 -24.15 -32.66 -20.93
C GLY A 158 -24.97 -32.80 -19.66
N THR A 159 -24.70 -31.94 -18.68
CA THR A 159 -25.44 -31.92 -17.41
C THR A 159 -25.85 -30.50 -17.05
N LYS A 160 -27.08 -30.34 -16.55
CA LYS A 160 -27.60 -29.11 -15.96
C LYS A 160 -27.98 -29.37 -14.51
N ILE A 161 -27.51 -28.52 -13.60
CA ILE A 161 -27.85 -28.50 -12.19
C ILE A 161 -28.55 -27.18 -11.89
N GLU A 162 -29.74 -27.26 -11.30
CA GLU A 162 -30.54 -26.12 -10.87
C GLU A 162 -30.64 -26.14 -9.34
N LEU A 163 -30.20 -25.06 -8.73
CA LEU A 163 -30.24 -24.82 -7.28
C LEU A 163 -31.46 -23.93 -7.01
N ILE A 164 -32.49 -24.54 -6.42
CA ILE A 164 -33.84 -23.98 -6.26
C ILE A 164 -34.12 -23.81 -4.77
N GLN A 165 -34.94 -22.83 -4.39
CA GLN A 165 -35.23 -22.49 -2.99
C GLN A 165 -33.92 -22.19 -2.22
N LEU A 166 -33.22 -21.15 -2.67
CA LEU A 166 -31.97 -20.69 -2.08
C LEU A 166 -32.14 -20.37 -0.59
N HIS A 167 -31.12 -20.66 0.21
CA HIS A 167 -31.19 -20.43 1.65
C HIS A 167 -31.37 -18.95 1.99
N ALA A 168 -32.21 -18.66 2.99
CA ALA A 168 -32.39 -17.30 3.49
C ALA A 168 -31.07 -16.72 4.05
N GLY A 169 -30.78 -15.46 3.75
CA GLY A 169 -29.56 -14.78 4.20
C GLY A 169 -28.29 -15.10 3.39
N LEU A 170 -28.42 -15.80 2.26
CA LEU A 170 -27.32 -16.06 1.35
C LEU A 170 -26.70 -14.75 0.85
N LYS A 171 -25.39 -14.57 1.07
CA LYS A 171 -24.64 -13.44 0.50
C LYS A 171 -24.25 -13.75 -0.93
N MET A 172 -25.02 -13.23 -1.89
CA MET A 172 -24.69 -13.40 -3.30
C MET A 172 -23.46 -12.59 -3.70
N PRO A 173 -22.47 -13.20 -4.37
CA PRO A 173 -21.37 -12.46 -4.98
C PRO A 173 -21.88 -11.68 -6.19
N SER A 174 -21.22 -10.57 -6.51
CA SER A 174 -21.37 -10.00 -7.84
C SER A 174 -20.87 -10.98 -8.90
N ALA A 175 -21.46 -10.95 -10.10
CA ALA A 175 -21.03 -11.77 -11.22
C ALA A 175 -19.52 -11.62 -11.49
N ASP A 176 -18.99 -10.41 -11.45
CA ASP A 176 -17.56 -10.10 -11.60
C ASP A 176 -16.67 -10.75 -10.53
N SER A 177 -17.14 -10.78 -9.27
CA SER A 177 -16.45 -11.43 -8.17
C SER A 177 -16.42 -12.95 -8.36
N LEU A 178 -17.53 -13.54 -8.81
CA LEU A 178 -17.60 -14.96 -9.14
C LEU A 178 -16.71 -15.32 -10.33
N ARG A 179 -16.74 -14.55 -11.43
CA ARG A 179 -15.88 -14.79 -12.60
C ARG A 179 -14.40 -14.80 -12.23
N ARG A 180 -13.96 -13.82 -11.43
CA ARG A 180 -12.59 -13.79 -10.90
C ARG A 180 -12.27 -14.98 -10.00
N HIS A 181 -13.21 -15.42 -9.17
CA HIS A 181 -13.01 -16.61 -8.35
C HIS A 181 -12.85 -17.88 -9.20
N LEU A 182 -13.71 -18.06 -10.20
CA LEU A 182 -13.69 -19.22 -11.09
C LEU A 182 -12.42 -19.26 -11.93
N TYR A 183 -12.02 -18.14 -12.53
CA TYR A 183 -10.76 -18.05 -13.30
C TYR A 183 -9.53 -18.44 -12.47
N ARG A 184 -9.54 -18.10 -11.17
CA ARG A 184 -8.45 -18.46 -10.25
C ARG A 184 -8.50 -19.92 -9.81
N SER A 185 -9.69 -20.49 -9.62
CA SER A 185 -9.85 -21.83 -9.05
C SER A 185 -9.93 -22.96 -10.08
N MET A 186 -10.15 -22.63 -11.36
CA MET A 186 -10.34 -23.61 -12.44
C MET A 186 -9.22 -23.55 -13.48
N PRO A 187 -8.88 -24.69 -14.11
CA PRO A 187 -7.90 -24.77 -15.20
C PRO A 187 -8.47 -24.24 -16.53
N MET A 188 -8.76 -22.94 -16.57
CA MET A 188 -9.25 -22.26 -17.78
C MET A 188 -8.21 -22.30 -18.92
N GLY A 189 -8.68 -22.41 -20.16
CA GLY A 189 -7.83 -22.37 -21.35
C GLY A 189 -8.57 -22.74 -22.63
N PRO A 190 -7.86 -22.94 -23.75
CA PRO A 190 -8.48 -23.22 -25.05
C PRO A 190 -9.41 -24.43 -25.08
N GLY A 191 -9.22 -25.39 -24.17
CA GLY A 191 -10.05 -26.59 -24.06
C GLY A 191 -11.11 -26.56 -22.96
N PHE A 192 -11.21 -25.48 -22.17
CA PHE A 192 -12.18 -25.36 -21.08
C PHE A 192 -12.44 -23.88 -20.73
N SER A 193 -13.67 -23.43 -20.91
CA SER A 193 -14.11 -22.07 -20.54
C SER A 193 -15.39 -22.09 -19.70
N VAL A 194 -15.61 -21.00 -18.97
CA VAL A 194 -16.79 -20.84 -18.11
C VAL A 194 -17.36 -19.45 -18.30
N THR A 195 -18.68 -19.33 -18.46
CA THR A 195 -19.40 -18.05 -18.53
C THR A 195 -20.28 -17.87 -17.29
N VAL A 196 -20.39 -16.62 -16.82
CA VAL A 196 -21.33 -16.22 -15.76
C VAL A 196 -22.17 -15.08 -16.30
N ASN A 197 -23.49 -15.28 -16.38
CA ASN A 197 -24.46 -14.35 -16.97
C ASN A 197 -24.03 -13.89 -18.38
N GLY A 198 -23.60 -14.85 -19.21
CA GLY A 198 -23.17 -14.62 -20.60
C GLY A 198 -21.77 -14.02 -20.77
N VAL A 199 -21.05 -13.68 -19.69
CA VAL A 199 -19.70 -13.12 -19.76
C VAL A 199 -18.66 -14.18 -19.39
N GLU A 200 -17.66 -14.38 -20.25
CA GLU A 200 -16.60 -15.37 -20.03
C GLU A 200 -15.72 -15.01 -18.82
N CYS A 201 -15.31 -16.02 -18.07
CA CYS A 201 -14.37 -15.90 -16.97
C CYS A 201 -12.94 -15.81 -17.51
N THR A 202 -12.44 -14.60 -17.69
CA THR A 202 -11.08 -14.33 -18.17
C THR A 202 -10.16 -13.82 -17.06
N ALA A 203 -8.87 -13.70 -17.38
CA ALA A 203 -7.90 -13.05 -16.50
C ALA A 203 -8.30 -11.58 -16.27
N GLU A 204 -8.03 -11.05 -15.07
CA GLU A 204 -8.16 -9.63 -14.81
C GLU A 204 -7.09 -8.89 -15.63
N GLU A 205 -7.53 -8.05 -16.58
CA GLU A 205 -6.62 -7.23 -17.36
C GLU A 205 -6.01 -6.14 -16.47
N VAL A 206 -4.68 -6.17 -16.35
CA VAL A 206 -3.93 -5.14 -15.64
C VAL A 206 -3.14 -4.34 -16.68
N LEU A 207 -3.46 -3.06 -16.79
CA LEU A 207 -2.73 -2.13 -17.66
C LEU A 207 -1.31 -1.95 -17.13
N GLY A 208 -0.32 -2.21 -17.97
CA GLY A 208 1.09 -2.10 -17.62
C GLY A 208 2.00 -2.84 -18.58
N ASP A 209 3.29 -2.83 -18.27
CA ASP A 209 4.32 -3.49 -19.06
C ASP A 209 4.40 -4.97 -18.64
N ARG A 210 3.95 -5.88 -19.51
CA ARG A 210 4.03 -7.34 -19.28
C ARG A 210 5.41 -7.88 -19.65
N THR A 211 5.94 -8.78 -18.83
CA THR A 211 7.15 -9.55 -19.12
C THR A 211 6.93 -11.01 -18.75
N ASP A 212 7.10 -11.89 -19.74
CA ASP A 212 7.11 -13.34 -19.55
C ASP A 212 8.52 -13.81 -19.19
N PHE A 213 8.64 -14.84 -18.34
CA PHE A 213 9.92 -15.38 -17.89
C PHE A 213 9.91 -16.91 -17.88
N ALA A 214 11.12 -17.48 -18.01
CA ALA A 214 11.40 -18.90 -17.84
C ALA A 214 12.80 -19.07 -17.25
N GLU A 215 12.91 -19.64 -16.06
CA GLU A 215 14.18 -19.85 -15.35
C GLU A 215 14.33 -21.31 -14.91
N GLN A 216 15.57 -21.81 -14.90
CA GLN A 216 15.90 -23.11 -14.32
C GLN A 216 16.31 -22.92 -12.86
N VAL A 217 15.59 -23.57 -11.95
CA VAL A 217 15.77 -23.41 -10.51
C VAL A 217 16.36 -24.69 -9.92
N PRO A 218 17.53 -24.63 -9.25
CA PRO A 218 18.13 -25.80 -8.61
C PRO A 218 17.17 -26.46 -7.61
N GLY A 219 17.04 -27.79 -7.67
CA GLY A 219 16.15 -28.56 -6.79
C GLY A 219 14.65 -28.50 -7.15
N VAL A 220 14.29 -27.73 -8.19
CA VAL A 220 12.89 -27.52 -8.62
C VAL A 220 12.70 -27.86 -10.09
N GLY A 221 13.61 -27.41 -10.97
CA GLY A 221 13.49 -27.52 -12.42
C GLY A 221 13.00 -26.22 -13.07
N GLN A 222 12.31 -26.34 -14.21
CA GLN A 222 11.89 -25.17 -14.97
C GLN A 222 10.69 -24.48 -14.30
N VAL A 223 10.85 -23.18 -14.04
CA VAL A 223 9.78 -22.31 -13.56
C VAL A 223 9.48 -21.28 -14.64
N THR A 224 8.21 -21.12 -14.98
CA THR A 224 7.76 -20.15 -16.00
C THR A 224 6.70 -19.24 -15.42
N GLY A 225 6.43 -18.13 -16.07
CA GLY A 225 5.38 -17.24 -15.62
C GLY A 225 5.45 -15.89 -16.31
N PHE A 226 4.74 -14.93 -15.72
CA PHE A 226 4.80 -13.56 -16.15
C PHE A 226 4.61 -12.62 -14.97
N TYR A 227 5.11 -11.40 -15.12
CA TYR A 227 4.74 -10.28 -14.29
C TYR A 227 4.34 -9.09 -15.16
N VAL A 228 3.57 -8.18 -14.58
CA VAL A 228 3.15 -6.91 -15.16
C VAL A 228 3.57 -5.82 -14.18
N LEU A 229 4.31 -4.84 -14.69
CA LEU A 229 4.51 -3.58 -13.98
C LEU A 229 3.29 -2.69 -14.28
N ALA A 230 2.34 -2.68 -13.35
CA ALA A 230 1.08 -1.99 -13.53
C ALA A 230 1.26 -0.46 -13.56
N SER A 231 0.46 0.22 -14.38
CA SER A 231 0.45 1.68 -14.46
C SER A 231 0.00 2.33 -13.14
N THR A 232 -0.82 1.62 -12.36
CA THR A 232 -1.37 2.06 -11.07
C THR A 232 -1.07 1.06 -9.97
N ARG A 233 -1.11 1.52 -8.72
CA ARG A 233 -0.95 0.66 -7.53
C ARG A 233 -2.07 -0.36 -7.45
N GLN A 234 -1.72 -1.60 -7.12
CA GLN A 234 -2.64 -2.73 -7.08
C GLN A 234 -3.03 -3.04 -5.64
N LYS A 235 -4.29 -3.42 -5.42
CA LYS A 235 -4.81 -3.77 -4.08
C LYS A 235 -4.14 -5.02 -3.48
N ARG A 236 -3.66 -5.92 -4.34
CA ARG A 236 -3.01 -7.18 -3.98
C ARG A 236 -1.77 -7.36 -4.85
N PRO A 237 -0.66 -6.67 -4.55
CA PRO A 237 0.56 -6.78 -5.32
C PRO A 237 1.27 -8.12 -5.08
N GLY A 238 2.20 -8.43 -5.97
CA GLY A 238 3.01 -9.64 -5.96
C GLY A 238 2.55 -10.69 -6.96
N LEU A 239 3.22 -11.83 -6.93
CA LEU A 239 2.96 -12.92 -7.86
C LEU A 239 2.13 -14.00 -7.17
N SER A 240 1.11 -14.49 -7.86
CA SER A 240 0.37 -15.68 -7.45
C SER A 240 1.05 -16.93 -7.97
N VAL A 241 0.79 -18.09 -7.35
CA VAL A 241 1.36 -19.37 -7.80
C VAL A 241 0.25 -20.23 -8.38
N ARG A 242 0.39 -20.56 -9.66
CA ARG A 242 -0.51 -21.40 -10.44
C ARG A 242 0.09 -22.80 -10.60
N VAL A 243 -0.70 -23.82 -10.30
CA VAL A 243 -0.36 -25.23 -10.44
C VAL A 243 -1.52 -25.92 -11.15
N ARG A 244 -1.24 -26.63 -12.24
CA ARG A 244 -2.24 -27.32 -13.08
C ARG A 244 -3.39 -26.40 -13.47
N GLY A 245 -3.04 -25.20 -13.93
CA GLY A 245 -4.02 -24.19 -14.33
C GLY A 245 -4.81 -23.53 -13.19
N ARG A 246 -4.52 -23.80 -11.91
CA ARG A 246 -5.26 -23.23 -10.76
C ARG A 246 -4.34 -22.44 -9.83
N ILE A 247 -4.81 -21.31 -9.31
CA ILE A 247 -4.09 -20.55 -8.30
C ILE A 247 -4.19 -21.27 -6.95
N VAL A 248 -3.05 -21.78 -6.47
CA VAL A 248 -2.92 -22.43 -5.16
C VAL A 248 -2.50 -21.41 -4.09
N GLN A 249 -1.68 -20.43 -4.47
CA GLN A 249 -1.25 -19.35 -3.58
C GLN A 249 -1.65 -17.99 -4.14
N ALA A 250 -2.32 -17.19 -3.32
CA ALA A 250 -2.70 -15.82 -3.66
C ALA A 250 -1.47 -14.91 -3.92
N PRO A 251 -1.64 -13.76 -4.60
CA PRO A 251 -0.54 -12.81 -4.82
C PRO A 251 0.21 -12.49 -3.54
N SER A 252 1.54 -12.61 -3.59
CA SER A 252 2.42 -12.29 -2.47
C SER A 252 3.77 -11.78 -2.96
N LEU A 253 4.47 -11.07 -2.08
CA LEU A 253 5.85 -10.63 -2.30
C LEU A 253 6.87 -11.61 -1.69
N PHE A 254 6.46 -12.85 -1.39
CA PHE A 254 7.33 -13.91 -0.86
C PHE A 254 8.20 -13.45 0.32
N SER A 255 7.55 -12.86 1.33
CA SER A 255 8.18 -12.38 2.57
C SER A 255 9.20 -11.23 2.42
N LEU A 256 9.21 -10.53 1.28
CA LEU A 256 10.04 -9.33 1.12
C LEU A 256 9.53 -8.15 1.98
N ASP A 257 10.42 -7.59 2.79
CA ASP A 257 10.17 -6.32 3.49
C ASP A 257 10.44 -5.13 2.57
N THR A 258 9.39 -4.62 1.94
CA THR A 258 9.47 -3.50 1.01
C THR A 258 9.87 -2.19 1.69
N ARG A 259 9.60 -2.03 2.99
CA ARG A 259 9.93 -0.79 3.73
C ARG A 259 11.41 -0.74 4.05
N ALA A 260 11.97 -1.83 4.58
CA ALA A 260 13.40 -1.93 4.89
C ALA A 260 14.27 -1.74 3.64
N HIS A 261 13.80 -2.23 2.49
CA HIS A 261 14.51 -2.10 1.21
C HIS A 261 14.24 -0.78 0.47
N GLY A 262 13.31 0.07 0.94
CA GLY A 262 12.97 1.32 0.27
C GLY A 262 12.30 1.14 -1.10
N PHE A 263 11.63 0.00 -1.31
CA PHE A 263 10.99 -0.33 -2.58
C PHE A 263 9.67 0.42 -2.75
N PHE A 264 9.55 1.23 -3.80
CA PHE A 264 8.38 2.09 -4.03
C PHE A 264 7.51 1.65 -5.22
N THR A 265 8.01 0.78 -6.10
CA THR A 265 7.20 0.15 -7.16
C THR A 265 6.64 -1.22 -6.80
N ALA A 266 6.94 -1.76 -5.62
CA ALA A 266 6.47 -3.10 -5.21
C ALA A 266 4.94 -3.27 -5.30
N GLU A 267 4.18 -2.22 -4.99
CA GLU A 267 2.70 -2.21 -5.09
C GLU A 267 2.16 -2.22 -6.53
N LYS A 268 3.02 -1.99 -7.53
CA LYS A 268 2.67 -2.03 -8.95
C LYS A 268 2.96 -3.39 -9.58
N ILE A 269 3.69 -4.29 -8.91
CA ILE A 269 4.02 -5.60 -9.45
C ILE A 269 2.84 -6.55 -9.25
N VAL A 270 2.37 -7.17 -10.33
CA VAL A 270 1.41 -8.28 -10.29
C VAL A 270 1.79 -9.37 -11.27
N GLY A 271 1.36 -10.60 -11.06
CA GLY A 271 1.62 -11.65 -12.04
C GLY A 271 1.37 -13.05 -11.51
N GLU A 272 1.87 -14.02 -12.25
CA GLU A 272 1.68 -15.44 -11.97
C GLU A 272 2.96 -16.22 -12.22
N ILE A 273 3.27 -17.14 -11.31
CA ILE A 273 4.30 -18.15 -11.45
C ILE A 273 3.62 -19.48 -11.71
N ARG A 274 3.99 -20.17 -12.79
CA ARG A 274 3.53 -21.52 -13.12
C ARG A 274 4.51 -22.53 -12.51
N ALA A 275 4.01 -23.31 -11.58
CA ALA A 275 4.78 -24.24 -10.75
C ALA A 275 4.22 -25.66 -10.81
N GLU A 276 4.17 -26.24 -12.02
CA GLU A 276 3.60 -27.59 -12.25
C GLU A 276 4.32 -28.70 -11.46
N PHE A 277 5.60 -28.50 -11.12
CA PHE A 277 6.39 -29.42 -10.31
C PHE A 277 5.89 -29.57 -8.85
N LEU A 278 5.03 -28.66 -8.36
CA LEU A 278 4.44 -28.76 -7.02
C LEU A 278 3.27 -29.77 -6.96
N ASP A 279 2.78 -30.20 -8.12
CA ASP A 279 1.82 -31.30 -8.26
C ASP A 279 2.11 -31.99 -9.61
N PRO A 280 3.20 -32.77 -9.72
CA PRO A 280 3.65 -33.33 -11.00
C PRO A 280 2.68 -34.41 -11.50
N GLU A 281 2.44 -34.46 -12.81
CA GLU A 281 1.50 -35.39 -13.44
C GLU A 281 1.86 -36.88 -13.25
N ASP A 282 3.14 -37.20 -13.14
CA ASP A 282 3.66 -38.52 -12.82
C ASP A 282 4.63 -38.41 -11.63
N PRO A 283 4.13 -38.49 -10.38
CA PRO A 283 4.95 -38.31 -9.19
C PRO A 283 5.90 -39.50 -8.91
N GLY A 284 5.87 -40.57 -9.72
CA GLY A 284 6.57 -41.81 -9.40
C GLY A 284 6.02 -42.50 -8.14
N GLN A 285 6.82 -43.37 -7.52
CA GLN A 285 6.41 -44.18 -6.35
C GLN A 285 6.30 -43.37 -5.04
N ASP A 286 6.95 -42.20 -4.94
CA ASP A 286 6.97 -41.36 -3.74
C ASP A 286 6.13 -40.08 -3.92
N ARG A 287 4.81 -40.25 -3.99
CA ARG A 287 3.87 -39.12 -4.05
C ARG A 287 3.85 -38.36 -2.71
N GLN A 288 4.62 -37.29 -2.60
CA GLN A 288 4.41 -36.27 -1.57
C GLN A 288 3.35 -35.26 -2.05
N ASP A 289 2.24 -35.14 -1.30
CA ASP A 289 1.26 -34.07 -1.52
C ASP A 289 1.82 -32.77 -0.95
N LEU A 290 2.34 -31.90 -1.82
CA LEU A 290 2.95 -30.63 -1.41
C LEU A 290 1.94 -29.51 -1.22
N ILE A 291 0.65 -29.73 -1.52
CA ILE A 291 -0.42 -28.74 -1.37
C ILE A 291 -1.12 -28.94 -0.01
N LYS A 292 -1.33 -27.86 0.74
CA LYS A 292 -2.05 -27.93 2.03
C LYS A 292 -3.46 -28.52 1.80
N THR A 293 -4.00 -29.26 2.79
CA THR A 293 -5.34 -29.87 2.67
C THR A 293 -6.47 -28.85 2.43
N SER A 294 -6.27 -27.61 2.89
CA SER A 294 -7.11 -26.42 2.65
C SER A 294 -7.02 -25.88 1.21
N ARG A 295 -6.03 -26.32 0.42
CA ARG A 295 -5.74 -25.92 -0.97
C ARG A 295 -5.40 -24.44 -1.15
N ASP A 296 -4.89 -23.80 -0.10
CA ASP A 296 -4.54 -22.37 -0.05
C ASP A 296 -3.05 -22.12 0.23
N GLY A 297 -2.20 -23.02 -0.24
CA GLY A 297 -0.75 -22.90 -0.14
C GLY A 297 -0.05 -24.25 -0.16
N PHE A 298 1.24 -24.24 0.18
CA PHE A 298 2.12 -25.41 0.09
C PHE A 298 2.65 -25.85 1.46
N LEU A 299 3.05 -27.11 1.59
CA LEU A 299 3.72 -27.62 2.79
C LEU A 299 5.15 -27.07 2.86
N GLU A 300 5.34 -26.04 3.69
CA GLU A 300 6.60 -25.28 3.82
C GLU A 300 7.78 -26.10 4.36
N ASP A 301 7.53 -27.30 4.90
CA ASP A 301 8.59 -28.19 5.38
C ASP A 301 9.29 -28.99 4.27
N SER A 302 8.71 -29.02 3.06
CA SER A 302 9.33 -29.68 1.92
C SER A 302 10.54 -28.91 1.40
N GLU A 303 11.64 -29.62 1.14
CA GLU A 303 12.85 -29.06 0.52
C GLU A 303 12.54 -28.38 -0.82
N THR A 304 11.69 -28.99 -1.66
CA THR A 304 11.26 -28.44 -2.95
C THR A 304 10.50 -27.11 -2.78
N VAL A 305 9.61 -27.04 -1.80
CA VAL A 305 8.82 -25.82 -1.53
C VAL A 305 9.72 -24.69 -1.00
N ARG A 306 10.67 -25.02 -0.13
CA ARG A 306 11.67 -24.04 0.37
C ARG A 306 12.54 -23.52 -0.76
N ALA A 307 13.13 -24.40 -1.58
CA ALA A 307 13.94 -24.01 -2.72
C ALA A 307 13.16 -23.11 -3.71
N PHE A 308 11.88 -23.42 -3.94
CA PHE A 308 10.99 -22.58 -4.74
C PHE A 308 10.76 -21.20 -4.11
N TYR A 309 10.47 -21.12 -2.82
CA TYR A 309 10.23 -19.83 -2.13
C TYR A 309 11.50 -18.96 -2.06
N ASP A 310 12.67 -19.56 -1.84
CA ASP A 310 13.94 -18.84 -1.84
C ASP A 310 14.23 -18.22 -3.21
N TRP A 311 14.01 -18.99 -4.27
CA TRP A 311 14.10 -18.48 -5.64
C TRP A 311 13.05 -17.39 -5.90
N ALA A 312 11.79 -17.62 -5.55
CA ALA A 312 10.70 -16.67 -5.82
C ALA A 312 10.93 -15.33 -5.10
N GLY A 313 11.39 -15.35 -3.85
CA GLY A 313 11.77 -14.15 -3.10
C GLY A 313 12.92 -13.40 -3.77
N THR A 314 13.95 -14.12 -4.24
CA THR A 314 15.08 -13.52 -4.96
C THR A 314 14.65 -12.93 -6.31
N PHE A 315 13.81 -13.65 -7.05
CA PHE A 315 13.26 -13.23 -8.33
C PHE A 315 12.40 -11.96 -8.18
N VAL A 316 11.44 -11.95 -7.25
CA VAL A 316 10.58 -10.78 -7.01
C VAL A 316 11.40 -9.58 -6.57
N ARG A 317 12.43 -9.76 -5.74
CA ARG A 317 13.36 -8.69 -5.36
C ARG A 317 14.03 -8.06 -6.58
N LYS A 318 14.56 -8.89 -7.49
CA LYS A 318 15.21 -8.43 -8.73
C LYS A 318 14.24 -7.69 -9.65
N VAL A 319 13.01 -8.18 -9.77
CA VAL A 319 11.95 -7.52 -10.55
C VAL A 319 11.63 -6.13 -9.99
N ILE A 320 11.44 -6.02 -8.67
CA ILE A 320 11.14 -4.73 -8.01
C ILE A 320 12.32 -3.77 -8.17
N GLN A 321 13.54 -4.24 -7.96
CA GLN A 321 14.74 -3.39 -8.14
C GLN A 321 14.84 -2.86 -9.57
N GLY A 322 14.65 -3.72 -10.59
CA GLY A 322 14.65 -3.29 -11.98
C GLY A 322 13.53 -2.29 -12.30
N ALA A 323 12.35 -2.48 -11.71
CA ALA A 323 11.22 -1.54 -11.85
C ALA A 323 11.52 -0.18 -11.19
N ASP A 324 12.07 -0.16 -9.98
CA ASP A 324 12.48 1.05 -9.27
C ASP A 324 13.58 1.81 -10.04
N GLU A 325 14.58 1.10 -10.60
CA GLU A 325 15.62 1.68 -11.43
C GLU A 325 15.05 2.28 -12.73
N GLY A 326 14.15 1.56 -13.40
CA GLY A 326 13.44 2.02 -14.59
C GLY A 326 12.60 3.28 -14.33
N GLU A 327 11.82 3.29 -13.25
CA GLU A 327 10.98 4.44 -12.87
C GLU A 327 11.83 5.65 -12.47
N THR A 328 12.92 5.43 -11.73
CA THR A 328 13.88 6.48 -11.36
C THR A 328 14.50 7.10 -12.61
N LYS A 329 14.89 6.28 -13.58
CA LYS A 329 15.46 6.76 -14.85
C LYS A 329 14.45 7.58 -15.64
N LYS A 330 13.22 7.06 -15.83
CA LYS A 330 12.11 7.78 -16.50
C LYS A 330 11.87 9.14 -15.84
N ARG A 331 11.72 9.17 -14.52
CA ARG A 331 11.52 10.40 -13.74
C ARG A 331 12.68 11.39 -13.91
N THR A 332 13.92 10.90 -13.86
CA THR A 332 15.13 11.72 -14.05
C THR A 332 15.13 12.37 -15.42
N ASP A 333 14.87 11.61 -16.48
CA ASP A 333 14.86 12.14 -17.84
C ASP A 333 13.72 13.13 -18.08
N THR A 334 12.54 12.90 -17.49
CA THR A 334 11.42 13.85 -17.50
C THR A 334 11.77 15.17 -16.83
N LEU A 335 12.32 15.14 -15.61
CA LEU A 335 12.69 16.35 -14.87
C LEU A 335 13.85 17.11 -15.53
N MET A 336 14.86 16.39 -16.05
CA MET A 336 15.98 17.00 -16.78
C MET A 336 15.54 17.64 -18.10
N SER A 337 14.46 17.14 -18.71
CA SER A 337 13.90 17.67 -19.96
C SER A 337 12.85 18.76 -19.72
N SER A 338 12.56 19.13 -18.47
CA SER A 338 11.58 20.17 -18.19
C SER A 338 12.07 21.52 -18.75
N PRO A 339 11.17 22.38 -19.26
CA PRO A 339 11.55 23.68 -19.82
C PRO A 339 12.34 24.55 -18.83
N GLU A 340 11.97 24.52 -17.56
CA GLU A 340 12.58 25.29 -16.46
C GLU A 340 14.05 24.88 -16.22
N VAL A 341 14.28 23.57 -16.07
CA VAL A 341 15.62 23.00 -15.80
C VAL A 341 16.51 23.14 -17.02
N LYS A 342 15.98 22.84 -18.21
CA LYS A 342 16.70 22.94 -19.47
C LYS A 342 17.16 24.38 -19.74
N ALA A 343 16.28 25.36 -19.60
CA ALA A 343 16.62 26.77 -19.83
C ALA A 343 17.71 27.28 -18.87
N ARG A 344 17.71 26.84 -17.61
CA ARG A 344 18.75 27.20 -16.64
C ARG A 344 20.09 26.53 -16.95
N LEU A 345 20.09 25.23 -17.26
CA LEU A 345 21.31 24.53 -17.66
C LEU A 345 21.95 25.12 -18.94
N GLU A 346 21.12 25.57 -19.88
CA GLU A 346 21.60 26.24 -21.11
C GLU A 346 22.27 27.59 -20.83
N LYS A 347 21.83 28.33 -19.80
CA LYS A 347 22.46 29.59 -19.35
C LYS A 347 23.84 29.39 -18.71
N LEU A 348 24.18 28.18 -18.25
CA LEU A 348 25.48 27.89 -17.65
C LEU A 348 26.57 27.76 -18.74
N PRO A 349 27.83 28.15 -18.44
CA PRO A 349 28.96 27.93 -19.33
C PRO A 349 29.14 26.44 -19.72
N PRO A 350 29.56 26.11 -20.96
CA PRO A 350 29.66 24.73 -21.44
C PRO A 350 30.47 23.78 -20.54
N HIS A 351 31.55 24.29 -19.93
CA HIS A 351 32.42 23.51 -19.04
C HIS A 351 31.83 23.25 -17.64
N VAL A 352 30.85 24.06 -17.19
CA VAL A 352 30.13 23.88 -15.92
C VAL A 352 28.86 23.05 -16.11
N ARG A 353 28.22 23.19 -17.27
CA ARG A 353 26.94 22.55 -17.60
C ARG A 353 26.98 21.03 -17.45
N GLY A 354 28.08 20.38 -17.85
CA GLY A 354 28.26 18.93 -17.70
C GLY A 354 28.23 18.49 -16.24
N THR A 355 29.01 19.16 -15.38
CA THR A 355 29.08 18.88 -13.94
C THR A 355 27.74 19.15 -13.25
N ALA A 356 27.11 20.29 -13.53
CA ALA A 356 25.80 20.64 -12.98
C ALA A 356 24.73 19.61 -13.37
N SER A 357 24.74 19.14 -14.63
CA SER A 357 23.81 18.10 -15.10
C SER A 357 24.00 16.78 -14.35
N THR A 358 25.25 16.37 -14.11
CA THR A 358 25.56 15.15 -13.35
C THR A 358 25.10 15.24 -11.90
N VAL A 359 25.33 16.38 -11.25
CA VAL A 359 24.89 16.63 -9.86
C VAL A 359 23.37 16.63 -9.75
N VAL A 360 22.68 17.34 -10.65
CA VAL A 360 21.22 17.38 -10.69
C VAL A 360 20.63 15.98 -10.90
N ARG A 361 21.17 15.19 -11.85
CA ARG A 361 20.75 13.78 -12.05
C ARG A 361 20.97 12.94 -10.79
N GLY A 362 22.11 13.09 -10.12
CA GLY A 362 22.42 12.38 -8.88
C GLY A 362 21.47 12.72 -7.73
N ILE A 363 21.04 13.98 -7.63
CA ILE A 363 20.07 14.44 -6.63
C ILE A 363 18.68 13.89 -6.95
N ILE A 364 18.21 13.98 -8.19
CA ILE A 364 16.92 13.41 -8.59
C ILE A 364 16.86 11.91 -8.28
N ALA A 365 17.94 11.18 -8.55
CA ALA A 365 18.03 9.75 -8.26
C ALA A 365 17.98 9.42 -6.76
N LYS A 366 18.36 10.35 -5.87
CA LYS A 366 18.25 10.19 -4.41
C LYS A 366 16.88 10.61 -3.86
N LEU A 367 16.15 11.46 -4.57
CA LEU A 367 14.83 11.98 -4.19
C LEU A 367 13.67 11.09 -4.66
N LYS A 368 13.84 9.77 -4.64
CA LYS A 368 12.89 8.80 -5.21
C LYS A 368 11.48 8.89 -4.60
N THR A 369 11.40 9.28 -3.33
CA THR A 369 10.14 9.38 -2.55
C THR A 369 9.62 10.81 -2.40
N ALA A 370 10.40 11.83 -2.80
CA ALA A 370 9.99 13.22 -2.69
C ALA A 370 8.90 13.56 -3.72
N SER A 371 8.07 14.55 -3.42
CA SER A 371 7.10 15.08 -4.39
C SER A 371 7.82 15.69 -5.61
N GLU A 372 7.12 15.85 -6.73
CA GLU A 372 7.70 16.55 -7.88
C GLU A 372 8.05 18.00 -7.55
N GLU A 373 7.26 18.67 -6.70
CA GLU A 373 7.48 20.05 -6.30
C GLU A 373 8.72 20.21 -5.40
N ASP A 374 8.91 19.31 -4.44
CA ASP A 374 10.13 19.27 -3.61
C ASP A 374 11.38 18.98 -4.45
N ALA A 375 11.26 18.02 -5.38
CA ALA A 375 12.34 17.69 -6.28
C ALA A 375 12.70 18.90 -7.17
N LYS A 376 11.72 19.58 -7.75
CA LYS A 376 11.94 20.81 -8.52
C LYS A 376 12.60 21.90 -7.66
N SER A 377 12.12 22.11 -6.44
CA SER A 377 12.66 23.13 -5.52
C SER A 377 14.13 22.88 -5.18
N LEU A 378 14.50 21.62 -4.91
CA LEU A 378 15.90 21.25 -4.66
C LEU A 378 16.77 21.37 -5.91
N ILE A 379 16.27 20.97 -7.08
CA ILE A 379 16.97 21.17 -8.36
C ILE A 379 17.20 22.66 -8.59
N GLU A 380 16.19 23.50 -8.35
CA GLU A 380 16.33 24.96 -8.46
C GLU A 380 17.38 25.51 -7.51
N TRP A 381 17.40 25.08 -6.26
CA TRP A 381 18.38 25.53 -5.28
C TRP A 381 19.81 25.20 -5.72
N VAL A 382 20.03 23.97 -6.21
CA VAL A 382 21.31 23.51 -6.74
C VAL A 382 21.71 24.33 -7.98
N LEU A 383 20.79 24.58 -8.90
CA LEU A 383 21.08 25.39 -10.08
C LEU A 383 21.36 26.84 -9.72
N ARG A 384 20.66 27.43 -8.73
CA ARG A 384 20.96 28.78 -8.22
C ARG A 384 22.36 28.88 -7.63
N TYR A 385 22.85 27.82 -6.97
CA TYR A 385 24.23 27.75 -6.52
C TYR A 385 25.22 27.89 -7.69
N TYR A 386 24.99 27.15 -8.79
CA TYR A 386 25.79 27.26 -10.03
C TYR A 386 25.60 28.59 -10.78
N GLU A 387 24.48 29.28 -10.60
CA GLU A 387 24.17 30.59 -11.19
C GLU A 387 24.73 31.78 -10.38
N SER A 388 25.19 31.56 -9.14
CA SER A 388 25.61 32.63 -8.24
C SER A 388 26.87 33.39 -8.73
N SER A 389 26.92 34.70 -8.47
CA SER A 389 27.91 35.66 -9.00
C SER A 389 29.37 35.33 -8.69
N VAL A 390 29.61 34.52 -7.67
CA VAL A 390 30.95 34.12 -7.21
C VAL A 390 31.68 33.26 -8.25
N LEU A 391 30.95 32.39 -8.98
CA LEU A 391 31.54 31.60 -10.07
C LEU A 391 31.87 32.49 -11.29
N LYS A 392 31.08 33.55 -11.53
CA LYS A 392 31.31 34.54 -12.59
C LYS A 392 32.55 35.42 -12.31
N GLU A 393 32.77 35.82 -11.06
CA GLU A 393 33.97 36.55 -10.65
C GLU A 393 35.23 35.69 -10.79
N LEU A 394 35.15 34.41 -10.40
CA LEU A 394 36.23 33.44 -10.57
C LEU A 394 36.56 33.22 -12.06
N MET A 395 35.54 33.12 -12.92
CA MET A 395 35.70 32.98 -14.36
C MET A 395 36.27 34.23 -15.04
N ASN A 396 35.91 35.43 -14.58
CA ASN A 396 36.49 36.68 -15.06
C ASN A 396 37.95 36.83 -14.60
N ALA A 397 38.30 36.40 -13.38
CA ALA A 397 39.68 36.37 -12.88
C ALA A 397 40.55 35.36 -13.66
N ILE A 398 40.00 34.20 -14.02
CA ILE A 398 40.66 33.19 -14.88
C ILE A 398 40.86 33.72 -16.30
N ALA A 399 39.87 34.43 -16.86
CA ALA A 399 39.96 35.00 -18.21
C ALA A 399 40.93 36.19 -18.32
N ALA A 400 41.28 36.83 -17.20
CA ALA A 400 42.21 37.97 -17.12
C ALA A 400 43.64 37.57 -16.71
N ALA A 401 43.88 36.31 -16.35
CA ALA A 401 45.18 35.84 -15.86
C ALA A 401 46.10 35.39 -17.00
N ASP A 402 47.34 35.90 -17.00
CA ASP A 402 48.40 35.47 -17.93
C ASP A 402 49.08 34.18 -17.42
N VAL A 403 49.66 33.38 -18.32
CA VAL A 403 50.10 31.99 -18.09
C VAL A 403 51.14 31.84 -16.98
N HIS A 404 51.79 32.93 -16.57
CA HIS A 404 52.77 32.97 -15.47
C HIS A 404 52.16 33.17 -14.06
N GLU A 405 50.84 33.29 -13.91
CA GLU A 405 50.19 33.45 -12.59
C GLU A 405 49.41 32.20 -12.11
N ALA A 406 49.68 31.03 -12.69
CA ALA A 406 49.02 29.77 -12.30
C ALA A 406 49.15 29.44 -10.80
N GLU A 407 50.26 29.82 -10.17
CA GLU A 407 50.47 29.67 -8.71
C GLU A 407 49.57 30.61 -7.89
N LYS A 408 49.33 31.84 -8.35
CA LYS A 408 48.35 32.77 -7.73
C LYS A 408 46.93 32.25 -7.89
N LEU A 409 46.60 31.68 -9.05
CA LEU A 409 45.29 31.08 -9.31
C LEU A 409 45.05 29.85 -8.43
N ALA A 410 46.05 28.99 -8.27
CA ALA A 410 46.00 27.82 -7.40
C ALA A 410 45.93 28.20 -5.90
N ALA A 411 46.62 29.28 -5.50
CA ALA A 411 46.53 29.85 -4.16
C ALA A 411 45.13 30.41 -3.89
N LEU A 412 44.55 31.20 -4.80
CA LEU A 412 43.18 31.73 -4.68
C LEU A 412 42.11 30.63 -4.65
N VAL A 413 42.25 29.58 -5.46
CA VAL A 413 41.32 28.43 -5.47
C VAL A 413 41.41 27.60 -4.19
N SER A 414 42.62 27.39 -3.66
CA SER A 414 42.81 26.70 -2.37
C SER A 414 42.34 27.55 -1.19
N GLU A 415 42.63 28.86 -1.21
CA GLU A 415 42.17 29.82 -0.24
C GLU A 415 40.64 29.97 -0.29
N TRP A 416 40.01 29.88 -1.47
CA TRP A 416 38.56 29.88 -1.64
C TRP A 416 37.90 28.58 -1.19
N GLY A 417 38.49 27.41 -1.49
CA GLY A 417 38.02 26.11 -0.98
C GLY A 417 38.09 26.04 0.54
N LEU A 418 39.16 26.60 1.13
CA LEU A 418 39.21 26.85 2.56
C LEU A 418 38.12 27.83 2.96
N THR A 419 38.02 29.03 2.38
CA THR A 419 37.09 30.09 2.78
C THR A 419 35.61 29.68 2.70
N GLN A 420 35.21 28.85 1.74
CA GLN A 420 33.87 28.25 1.66
C GLN A 420 33.62 27.26 2.82
N LEU A 421 34.58 26.38 3.09
CA LEU A 421 34.53 25.48 4.25
C LEU A 421 34.58 26.25 5.57
N THR A 422 35.40 27.29 5.69
CA THR A 422 35.47 28.18 6.85
C THR A 422 34.22 29.03 6.97
N SER A 423 33.55 29.40 5.87
CA SER A 423 32.30 30.15 5.88
C SER A 423 31.14 29.28 6.36
N VAL A 424 31.00 28.06 5.83
CA VAL A 424 30.01 27.09 6.31
C VAL A 424 30.32 26.69 7.75
N ALA A 425 31.58 26.38 8.07
CA ALA A 425 32.00 26.11 9.44
C ALA A 425 31.80 27.32 10.36
N SER A 426 31.99 28.55 9.88
CA SER A 426 31.74 29.78 10.63
C SER A 426 30.25 30.02 10.85
N ILE A 427 29.39 29.75 9.88
CA ILE A 427 27.94 29.81 10.05
C ILE A 427 27.51 28.76 11.08
N VAL A 428 27.93 27.50 10.92
CA VAL A 428 27.69 26.40 11.87
C VAL A 428 28.21 26.77 13.27
N GLN A 429 29.42 27.31 13.37
CA GLN A 429 30.02 27.75 14.63
C GLN A 429 29.26 28.94 15.23
N THR A 430 28.80 29.88 14.42
CA THR A 430 27.98 31.02 14.85
C THR A 430 26.66 30.53 15.42
N GLN A 431 25.99 29.58 14.77
CA GLN A 431 24.76 28.98 15.27
C GLN A 431 24.97 28.17 16.55
N ILE A 432 26.05 27.37 16.63
CA ILE A 432 26.45 26.68 17.87
C ILE A 432 26.66 27.70 18.99
N ASN A 433 27.42 28.77 18.74
CA ASN A 433 27.69 29.82 19.73
C ASN A 433 26.40 30.53 20.18
N ILE A 434 25.44 30.76 19.29
CA ILE A 434 24.13 31.35 19.63
C ILE A 434 23.34 30.40 20.53
N ILE A 435 23.29 29.10 20.21
CA ILE A 435 22.61 28.08 21.04
C ILE A 435 23.30 27.96 22.40
N THR A 436 24.63 27.89 22.45
CA THR A 436 25.40 27.87 23.70
C THR A 436 25.16 29.13 24.52
N ARG A 437 25.10 30.30 23.89
CA ARG A 437 24.80 31.55 24.59
C ARG A 437 23.39 31.58 25.15
N LEU A 438 22.42 31.03 24.42
CA LEU A 438 21.06 30.86 24.92
C LEU A 438 21.05 29.92 26.15
N GLU A 439 21.81 28.83 26.12
CA GLU A 439 21.95 27.89 27.26
C GLU A 439 22.54 28.55 28.49
N GLU A 440 23.59 29.35 28.32
CA GLU A 440 24.21 30.12 29.40
C GLU A 440 23.23 31.10 30.03
N LEU A 441 22.48 31.84 29.20
CA LEU A 441 21.49 32.82 29.68
C LEU A 441 20.33 32.13 30.40
N VAL A 442 19.86 31.00 29.88
CA VAL A 442 18.77 30.22 30.49
C VAL A 442 19.21 29.58 31.82
N SER A 443 20.47 29.18 31.91
CA SER A 443 21.04 28.54 33.11
C SER A 443 21.54 29.53 34.17
N SER A 444 21.67 30.81 33.83
CA SER A 444 22.23 31.84 34.71
C SER A 444 21.21 32.36 35.72
N ASP A 445 21.62 32.37 36.99
CA ASP A 445 20.86 32.94 38.12
C ASP A 445 20.76 34.47 38.10
N LYS A 446 21.54 35.13 37.24
CA LYS A 446 21.70 36.59 37.17
C LYS A 446 21.34 37.19 35.82
N ALA A 447 20.95 36.38 34.84
CA ALA A 447 20.60 36.86 33.50
C ALA A 447 19.28 37.63 33.55
N TYR A 448 19.25 38.78 32.86
CA TYR A 448 18.07 39.62 32.77
C TYR A 448 17.25 39.26 31.52
N GLU A 449 15.96 39.58 31.57
CA GLU A 449 15.03 39.42 30.45
C GLU A 449 15.52 40.12 29.17
N ILE A 450 16.13 41.29 29.32
CA ILE A 450 16.71 42.07 28.22
C ILE A 450 17.85 41.34 27.48
N ASP A 451 18.57 40.44 28.15
CA ASP A 451 19.66 39.69 27.52
C ASP A 451 19.11 38.61 26.57
N LEU A 452 18.03 37.93 27.00
CA LEU A 452 17.30 36.98 26.17
C LEU A 452 16.58 37.68 25.02
N HIS A 453 15.92 38.81 25.31
CA HIS A 453 15.26 39.63 24.31
C HIS A 453 16.21 39.97 23.17
N LYS A 454 17.37 40.56 23.48
CA LYS A 454 18.36 40.94 22.45
C LYS A 454 18.90 39.75 21.68
N LEU A 455 19.13 38.62 22.35
CA LEU A 455 19.61 37.42 21.68
C LEU A 455 18.59 36.88 20.68
N VAL A 456 17.31 36.80 21.07
CA VAL A 456 16.25 36.28 20.20
C VAL A 456 15.85 37.29 19.12
N GLU A 457 15.84 38.59 19.41
CA GLU A 457 15.61 39.65 18.41
C GLU A 457 16.60 39.55 17.25
N ALA A 458 17.88 39.35 17.55
CA ALA A 458 18.91 39.14 16.54
C ALA A 458 18.83 37.77 15.84
N ASN A 459 18.11 36.80 16.43
CA ASN A 459 18.10 35.40 16.02
C ASN A 459 16.68 34.80 16.05
N LEU A 460 15.73 35.43 15.36
CA LEU A 460 14.31 35.05 15.36
C LEU A 460 14.05 33.59 14.95
N TRP A 461 14.99 32.99 14.20
CA TRP A 461 14.98 31.59 13.82
C TRP A 461 14.94 30.66 15.04
N LEU A 462 15.41 31.08 16.22
CA LEU A 462 15.27 30.32 17.48
C LEU A 462 13.81 29.99 17.80
N VAL A 463 12.87 30.85 17.39
CA VAL A 463 11.43 30.65 17.58
C VAL A 463 10.82 29.98 16.34
N LYS A 464 10.91 30.63 15.17
CA LYS A 464 10.37 30.13 13.90
C LYS A 464 11.18 30.67 12.71
N GLU A 465 11.37 29.86 11.66
CA GLU A 465 11.99 30.35 10.42
C GLU A 465 11.07 31.31 9.67
N GLY A 466 11.65 32.11 8.77
CA GLY A 466 10.89 33.03 7.96
C GLY A 466 10.29 34.21 8.72
N LEU A 467 10.70 34.47 9.97
CA LEU A 467 10.29 35.67 10.70
C LEU A 467 11.11 36.90 10.30
N GLU A 468 10.44 38.04 10.22
CA GLU A 468 11.02 39.37 10.07
C GLU A 468 10.54 40.29 11.19
N LEU A 469 11.45 41.05 11.79
CA LEU A 469 11.14 41.94 12.91
C LEU A 469 10.24 43.08 12.43
N TRP A 470 9.08 43.24 13.08
CA TRP A 470 8.17 44.36 12.83
C TRP A 470 8.24 45.39 13.96
N SER A 471 8.30 44.96 15.22
CA SER A 471 8.48 45.84 16.38
C SER A 471 9.18 45.13 17.52
N SER A 472 9.97 45.87 18.31
CA SER A 472 10.68 45.40 19.50
C SER A 472 10.52 46.41 20.64
N ASP A 473 10.04 45.97 21.80
CA ASP A 473 9.83 46.76 23.04
C ASP A 473 9.22 48.16 22.82
N LYS A 474 8.14 48.21 22.03
CA LYS A 474 7.40 49.47 21.78
C LYS A 474 5.99 49.39 22.31
N PRO A 475 5.47 50.48 22.92
CA PRO A 475 4.07 50.58 23.29
C PRO A 475 3.16 50.32 22.09
N LEU A 476 2.06 49.61 22.27
CA LEU A 476 1.11 49.31 21.20
C LEU A 476 0.57 50.57 20.53
N ARG A 477 0.45 51.70 21.24
CA ARG A 477 0.09 52.99 20.63
C ARG A 477 1.08 53.45 19.56
N VAL A 478 2.35 53.08 19.68
CA VAL A 478 3.39 53.41 18.69
C VAL A 478 3.33 52.41 17.53
N VAL A 479 3.14 51.13 17.82
CA VAL A 479 3.02 50.07 16.80
C VAL A 479 1.79 50.28 15.90
N LEU A 480 0.73 50.85 16.48
CA LEU A 480 -0.55 51.11 15.81
C LEU A 480 -0.68 52.55 15.30
N ASP A 481 0.41 53.31 15.20
CA ASP A 481 0.44 54.69 14.67
C ASP A 481 -0.55 55.65 15.38
N GLY A 482 -0.73 55.50 16.69
CA GLY A 482 -1.62 56.30 17.52
C GLY A 482 -3.11 55.96 17.39
N LYS A 483 -3.47 54.98 16.57
CA LYS A 483 -4.85 54.53 16.36
C LYS A 483 -5.17 53.43 17.37
N ILE A 484 -5.74 53.81 18.51
CA ILE A 484 -6.28 52.89 19.52
C ILE A 484 -7.71 53.29 19.83
N ASP A 485 -8.65 52.34 19.77
CA ASP A 485 -10.04 52.57 20.17
C ASP A 485 -10.14 53.02 21.63
N GLN A 486 -11.06 53.94 21.96
CA GLN A 486 -11.28 54.43 23.33
C GLN A 486 -11.53 53.30 24.35
N LEU A 487 -12.10 52.17 23.91
CA LEU A 487 -12.35 50.98 24.72
C LEU A 487 -11.05 50.32 25.25
N TYR A 488 -9.91 50.57 24.60
CA TYR A 488 -8.61 49.99 24.92
C TYR A 488 -7.56 51.05 25.29
N ALA A 489 -7.99 52.28 25.61
CA ALA A 489 -7.09 53.38 25.95
C ALA A 489 -6.22 53.08 27.18
N ASP A 490 -6.75 52.31 28.14
CA ASP A 490 -6.06 51.78 29.32
C ASP A 490 -4.95 50.77 28.99
N LYS A 491 -5.01 50.16 27.80
CA LYS A 491 -4.05 49.16 27.29
C LYS A 491 -3.05 49.75 26.29
N SER A 492 -3.07 51.07 26.06
CA SER A 492 -2.23 51.74 25.07
C SER A 492 -0.73 51.73 25.38
N ASP A 493 -0.39 51.59 26.66
CA ASP A 493 0.99 51.51 27.17
C ASP A 493 1.52 50.07 27.29
N LEU A 494 0.73 49.07 26.92
CA LEU A 494 1.18 47.68 26.83
C LEU A 494 2.31 47.54 25.80
N ARG A 495 3.35 46.78 26.16
CA ARG A 495 4.57 46.58 25.37
C ARG A 495 4.82 45.10 25.18
N PRO A 496 4.43 44.53 24.02
CA PRO A 496 4.89 43.21 23.63
C PRO A 496 6.40 43.27 23.39
N ASP A 497 7.13 42.24 23.82
CA ASP A 497 8.58 42.21 23.65
C ASP A 497 8.96 42.22 22.16
N LEU A 498 8.39 41.31 21.37
CA LEU A 498 8.59 41.27 19.92
C LEU A 498 7.28 41.08 19.16
N ILE A 499 7.19 41.76 18.02
CA ILE A 499 6.18 41.52 16.98
C ILE A 499 6.92 41.28 15.68
N CYS A 500 6.61 40.18 15.01
CA CYS A 500 7.24 39.73 13.78
C CYS A 500 6.19 39.52 12.68
N ARG A 501 6.62 39.56 11.42
CA ARG A 501 5.83 39.14 10.25
C ARG A 501 6.47 37.92 9.60
N SER A 502 5.66 37.11 8.92
CA SER A 502 6.19 36.05 8.07
C SER A 502 6.71 36.65 6.76
N ARG A 503 7.91 36.24 6.33
CA ARG A 503 8.51 36.56 5.03
C ARG A 503 7.82 35.80 3.90
N ASP A 504 7.33 34.60 4.19
CA ASP A 504 6.76 33.68 3.20
C ASP A 504 5.24 33.88 3.05
N GLU A 505 4.57 34.36 4.12
CA GLU A 505 3.12 34.52 4.16
C GLU A 505 2.73 35.91 4.68
N GLY A 506 2.50 36.86 3.78
CA GLY A 506 2.27 38.28 4.13
C GLY A 506 1.05 38.58 5.02
N HIS A 507 0.19 37.60 5.29
CA HIS A 507 -0.96 37.71 6.19
C HIS A 507 -0.73 37.09 7.58
N GLN A 508 0.44 36.50 7.84
CA GLN A 508 0.79 35.95 9.15
C GLN A 508 1.69 36.90 9.95
N ALA A 509 1.39 37.05 11.24
CA ALA A 509 2.20 37.79 12.20
C ALA A 509 2.40 36.97 13.48
N THR A 510 3.45 37.29 14.23
CA THR A 510 3.84 36.57 15.45
C THR A 510 4.12 37.55 16.57
N ILE A 511 3.50 37.34 17.73
CA ILE A 511 3.77 38.08 18.97
C ILE A 511 4.60 37.17 19.86
N ILE A 512 5.69 37.67 20.43
CA ILE A 512 6.54 36.91 21.34
C ILE A 512 6.71 37.72 22.61
N GLU A 513 6.37 37.10 23.74
CA GLU A 513 6.52 37.61 25.08
C GLU A 513 7.48 36.70 25.84
N PHE A 514 8.58 37.26 26.34
CA PHE A 514 9.54 36.59 27.19
C PHE A 514 9.24 36.87 28.65
N LYS A 515 9.67 35.94 29.50
CA LYS A 515 9.78 36.15 30.93
C LYS A 515 11.21 35.89 31.33
N ARG A 516 11.56 36.21 32.57
CA ARG A 516 12.92 35.99 33.05
C ARG A 516 13.29 34.49 32.98
N PRO A 517 14.57 34.14 32.78
CA PRO A 517 15.04 32.74 32.71
C PRO A 517 14.54 31.81 33.82
N LYS A 518 14.31 32.37 35.02
CA LYS A 518 13.83 31.64 36.20
C LYS A 518 12.33 31.73 36.47
N GLU A 519 11.61 32.52 35.71
CA GLU A 519 10.22 32.83 35.95
C GLU A 519 9.30 31.79 35.30
N LYS A 520 8.35 31.29 36.09
CA LYS A 520 7.33 30.37 35.59
C LYS A 520 6.27 31.13 34.81
N ILE A 521 5.77 30.53 33.74
CA ILE A 521 4.62 31.05 33.01
C ILE A 521 3.38 30.88 33.89
N ARG A 522 2.70 31.99 34.19
CA ARG A 522 1.48 32.08 34.99
C ARG A 522 0.31 32.57 34.13
N MET A 523 -0.91 32.41 34.64
CA MET A 523 -2.13 32.85 33.95
C MET A 523 -2.17 34.36 33.66
N GLU A 524 -1.51 35.17 34.49
CA GLU A 524 -1.35 36.61 34.25
C GLU A 524 -0.57 36.90 32.95
N HIS A 525 0.50 36.13 32.66
CA HIS A 525 1.30 36.26 31.44
C HIS A 525 0.50 35.85 30.20
N VAL A 526 -0.32 34.80 30.32
CA VAL A 526 -1.22 34.35 29.25
C VAL A 526 -2.26 35.42 28.94
N THR A 527 -2.87 35.97 29.98
CA THR A 527 -3.90 37.03 29.86
C THR A 527 -3.32 38.28 29.22
N GLN A 528 -2.10 38.66 29.61
CA GLN A 528 -1.37 39.79 29.03
C GLN A 528 -1.11 39.59 27.53
N ALA A 529 -0.57 38.44 27.14
CA ALA A 529 -0.25 38.13 25.75
C ALA A 529 -1.50 38.09 24.84
N LEU A 530 -2.59 37.49 25.34
CA LEU A 530 -3.90 37.52 24.65
C LEU A 530 -4.48 38.94 24.56
N GLY A 531 -4.19 39.80 25.53
CA GLY A 531 -4.53 41.21 25.50
C GLY A 531 -3.86 41.95 24.34
N TYR A 532 -2.59 41.65 24.07
CA TYR A 532 -1.87 42.18 22.90
C TYR A 532 -2.50 41.71 21.59
N GLU A 533 -2.73 40.39 21.50
CA GLU A 533 -3.29 39.75 20.31
C GLU A 533 -4.68 40.29 19.98
N GLY A 534 -5.56 40.43 20.97
CA GLY A 534 -6.90 40.98 20.79
C GLY A 534 -6.89 42.40 20.25
N LEU A 535 -6.02 43.27 20.79
CA LEU A 535 -5.90 44.65 20.33
C LEU A 535 -5.35 44.72 18.90
N LEU A 536 -4.32 43.94 18.60
CA LEU A 536 -3.69 43.89 17.28
C LEU A 536 -4.67 43.32 16.23
N LYS A 537 -5.44 42.27 16.55
CA LYS A 537 -6.47 41.71 15.67
C LYS A 537 -7.60 42.70 15.38
N ALA A 538 -8.05 43.45 16.38
CA ALA A 538 -9.10 44.46 16.19
C ALA A 538 -8.67 45.55 15.18
N HIS A 539 -7.40 45.98 15.23
CA HIS A 539 -6.87 47.03 14.35
C HIS A 539 -6.35 46.49 13.01
N ARG A 540 -5.96 45.21 12.95
CA ARG A 540 -5.42 44.54 11.77
C ARG A 540 -6.14 43.21 11.54
N PRO A 541 -7.44 43.22 11.20
CA PRO A 541 -8.25 42.00 11.07
C PRO A 541 -7.80 41.09 9.92
N ASN A 542 -7.02 41.63 8.96
CA ASN A 542 -6.46 40.89 7.84
C ASN A 542 -5.18 40.11 8.19
N LEU A 543 -4.68 40.25 9.42
CA LEU A 543 -3.50 39.52 9.89
C LEU A 543 -3.89 38.42 10.87
N ASN A 544 -3.37 37.23 10.64
CA ASN A 544 -3.46 36.10 11.54
C ASN A 544 -2.27 36.11 12.50
N PHE A 545 -2.54 36.39 13.77
CA PHE A 545 -1.52 36.42 14.82
C PHE A 545 -1.37 35.05 15.46
N THR A 546 -0.11 34.62 15.62
CA THR A 546 0.29 33.52 16.50
C THR A 546 1.06 34.11 17.68
N THR A 547 0.72 33.72 18.90
CA THR A 547 1.28 34.33 20.10
C THR A 547 2.15 33.31 20.84
N TYR A 548 3.34 33.72 21.26
CA TYR A 548 4.28 32.91 22.01
C TYR A 548 4.50 33.54 23.38
N VAL A 549 4.36 32.76 24.44
CA VAL A 549 4.79 33.14 25.79
C VAL A 549 5.88 32.19 26.22
N VAL A 550 7.04 32.74 26.56
CA VAL A 550 8.25 31.97 26.83
C VAL A 550 8.72 32.21 28.25
N GLY A 551 8.93 31.14 29.02
CA GLY A 551 9.43 31.21 30.39
C GLY A 551 10.21 29.97 30.79
N ARG A 552 10.55 29.81 32.07
CA ARG A 552 11.32 28.65 32.57
C ARG A 552 10.56 27.35 32.42
N GLU A 553 9.38 27.34 33.02
CA GLU A 553 8.50 26.20 33.25
C GLU A 553 7.08 26.76 33.39
N TYR A 554 6.12 25.89 33.57
CA TYR A 554 4.71 26.24 33.67
C TYR A 554 4.25 26.20 35.12
N ASP A 555 3.38 27.13 35.49
CA ASP A 555 2.53 26.94 36.65
C ASP A 555 1.49 25.81 36.39
N SER A 556 1.02 25.15 37.44
CA SER A 556 0.02 24.08 37.38
C SER A 556 -1.25 24.49 36.64
N GLU A 557 -1.72 25.73 36.82
CA GLU A 557 -2.93 26.22 36.15
C GLU A 557 -2.72 26.41 34.64
N VAL A 558 -1.50 26.78 34.25
CA VAL A 558 -1.12 26.99 32.85
C VAL A 558 -0.96 25.66 32.13
N LEU A 559 -0.41 24.63 32.79
CA LEU A 559 -0.31 23.28 32.23
C LEU A 559 -1.66 22.73 31.80
N ALA A 560 -2.71 22.97 32.57
CA ALA A 560 -4.06 22.45 32.32
C ALA A 560 -4.68 22.99 31.02
N ILE A 561 -4.29 24.18 30.56
CA ILE A 561 -4.86 24.82 29.36
C ILE A 561 -3.92 24.78 28.15
N ARG A 562 -2.66 24.39 28.35
CA ARG A 562 -1.58 24.53 27.38
C ARG A 562 -1.86 23.91 26.02
N GLU A 563 -2.29 22.64 26.00
CA GLU A 563 -2.56 21.90 24.75
C GLU A 563 -3.76 22.47 23.99
N LYS A 564 -4.82 22.84 24.73
CA LYS A 564 -6.02 23.45 24.16
C LYS A 564 -5.74 24.81 23.54
N GLN A 565 -4.86 25.61 24.16
CA GLN A 565 -4.49 26.94 23.66
C GLN A 565 -3.52 26.89 22.46
N ALA A 566 -2.67 25.86 22.38
CA ALA A 566 -1.78 25.66 21.23
C ALA A 566 -2.57 25.52 19.91
N ASN A 567 -3.73 24.86 19.94
CA ASN A 567 -4.63 24.74 18.79
C ASN A 567 -5.32 26.04 18.40
N ALA A 568 -5.35 27.03 19.30
CA ALA A 568 -5.93 28.36 19.08
C ALA A 568 -4.89 29.41 18.65
N GLY A 569 -3.63 29.00 18.40
CA GLY A 569 -2.55 29.89 17.98
C GLY A 569 -1.77 30.54 19.13
N LEU A 570 -2.00 30.13 20.38
CA LEU A 570 -1.22 30.56 21.55
C LEU A 570 -0.28 29.44 22.01
N HIS A 571 1.02 29.65 21.85
CA HIS A 571 2.06 28.70 22.21
C HIS A 571 2.78 29.10 23.51
N LEU A 572 2.67 28.24 24.51
CA LEU A 572 3.35 28.42 25.80
C LEU A 572 4.57 27.51 25.81
N TRP A 573 5.76 28.10 25.71
CA TRP A 573 7.03 27.40 25.56
C TRP A 573 7.95 27.60 26.75
N SER A 574 8.60 26.53 27.17
CA SER A 574 9.71 26.65 28.11
C SER A 574 10.99 27.03 27.35
N PHE A 575 11.94 27.64 28.04
CA PHE A 575 13.28 27.86 27.46
C PHE A 575 13.95 26.54 27.05
N GLY A 576 13.70 25.46 27.80
CA GLY A 576 14.18 24.12 27.43
C GLY A 576 13.60 23.62 26.10
N GLU A 577 12.34 23.94 25.81
CA GLU A 577 11.71 23.57 24.54
C GLU A 577 12.21 24.40 23.36
N ILE A 578 12.44 25.70 23.55
CA ILE A 578 13.08 26.53 22.51
C ILE A 578 14.46 25.96 22.19
N LEU A 579 15.22 25.61 23.23
CA LEU A 579 16.54 25.05 23.08
C LEU A 579 16.53 23.70 22.36
N GLN A 580 15.63 22.80 22.76
CA GLN A 580 15.47 21.49 22.13
C GLN A 580 15.05 21.63 20.66
N ARG A 581 14.15 22.57 20.36
CA ARG A 581 13.69 22.85 18.98
C ARG A 581 14.80 23.46 18.13
N ALA A 582 15.59 24.38 18.70
CA ALA A 582 16.74 24.97 18.02
C ALA A 582 17.81 23.89 17.72
N ARG A 583 18.12 23.02 18.68
CA ARG A 583 19.04 21.88 18.52
C ARG A 583 18.55 20.88 17.47
N ALA A 584 17.31 20.40 17.57
CA ALA A 584 16.75 19.46 16.59
C ALA A 584 16.63 20.05 15.17
N ARG A 585 16.47 21.37 15.06
CA ARG A 585 16.51 22.06 13.76
C ARG A 585 17.93 22.12 13.22
N PHE A 586 18.89 22.46 14.07
CA PHE A 586 20.30 22.49 13.71
C PHE A 586 20.82 21.11 13.30
N GLU A 587 20.45 20.04 14.03
CA GLU A 587 20.77 18.65 13.69
C GLU A 587 20.22 18.25 12.31
N ARG A 588 18.97 18.61 11.99
CA ARG A 588 18.42 18.39 10.64
C ARG A 588 19.18 19.12 9.54
N ILE A 589 19.68 20.33 9.81
CA ILE A 589 20.52 21.07 8.86
C ILE A 589 21.86 20.35 8.68
N LEU A 590 22.45 19.80 9.76
CA LEU A 590 23.69 19.03 9.68
C LEU A 590 23.50 17.69 8.93
N ASP A 591 22.38 17.01 9.13
CA ASP A 591 22.02 15.77 8.40
C ASP A 591 21.85 16.04 6.89
N ILE A 592 21.22 17.16 6.52
CA ILE A 592 21.09 17.60 5.11
C ILE A 592 22.47 17.90 4.49
N LEU A 593 23.40 18.43 5.28
CA LEU A 593 24.76 18.78 4.85
C LEU A 593 25.73 17.60 4.81
N GLY A 594 25.27 16.38 5.12
CA GLY A 594 26.01 15.15 4.87
C GLY A 594 26.86 14.65 6.05
N ARG A 595 26.21 14.44 7.20
CA ARG A 595 26.48 13.25 7.99
C ARG A 595 25.42 12.19 7.71
#